data_AF-A0A0T9J6F4-F1
#
_entry.id   AF-A0A0T9J6F4-F1
#
_cell.length_a   1.000
_cell.length_b   1.000
_cell.length_c   1.000
_cell.angle_alpha   90.00
_cell.angle_beta   90.00
_cell.angle_gamma   90.00
#
_symmetry.space_group_name_H-M   'P 1'
#
loop_
_entity.id
_entity.type
_entity.pdbx_description
1 polymer ?
#
loop_
_entity_poly.entity_id
_entity_poly.type
_entity_poly.pdbx_seq_one_letter_code
_entity_poly.pdbx_strand_id
1 'polypeptide(L)'
;MTLYRIVMRRYLASAWTGYGAEIYGGRWNHKGHAAIYLASSISLAMLETLAHIQDSSTLSEFELFQIEISDSSIMLLQPQDWPTDWRSDPAPVATMDVGTEWLESESSVGLLVPSTLVPSENNLLVNPHHKDFPACLASVKPLSFVFDPRLK
;
A
#
# COMPACT_ATOMS: atom_id res chain seq x y z
N MET A 1 1.68 -14.32 3.67
CA MET A 1 0.70 -13.68 2.77
C MET A 1 1.33 -13.28 1.44
N THR A 2 0.60 -13.46 0.33
CA THR A 2 0.98 -12.96 -1.00
C THR A 2 0.29 -11.62 -1.25
N LEU A 3 1.04 -10.62 -1.70
CA LEU A 3 0.62 -9.23 -1.79
C LEU A 3 0.98 -8.61 -3.13
N TYR A 4 0.27 -7.55 -3.49
CA TYR A 4 0.35 -6.95 -4.81
C TYR A 4 0.53 -5.43 -4.76
N ARG A 5 1.31 -4.91 -5.71
CA ARG A 5 1.49 -3.46 -5.90
C ARG A 5 1.53 -3.13 -7.37
N ILE A 6 0.80 -2.11 -7.78
CA ILE A 6 0.86 -1.55 -9.12
C ILE A 6 1.65 -0.24 -9.04
N VAL A 7 2.67 -0.10 -9.88
CA VAL A 7 3.56 1.06 -9.88
C VAL A 7 3.70 1.61 -11.29
N MET A 8 3.69 2.93 -11.44
CA MET A 8 3.97 3.56 -12.73
C MET A 8 5.45 3.39 -13.09
N ARG A 9 5.77 2.96 -14.31
CA ARG A 9 7.11 2.54 -14.76
C ARG A 9 8.21 3.57 -14.50
N ARG A 10 7.90 4.87 -14.59
CA ARG A 10 8.85 5.94 -14.26
C ARG A 10 9.32 5.97 -12.80
N TYR A 11 8.60 5.30 -11.88
CA TYR A 11 8.91 5.24 -10.46
C TYR A 11 9.46 3.88 -9.99
N LEU A 12 9.84 2.99 -10.92
CA LEU A 12 10.33 1.64 -10.58
C LEU A 12 11.56 1.66 -9.65
N ALA A 13 12.49 2.60 -9.87
CA ALA A 13 13.69 2.72 -9.05
C ALA A 13 13.39 3.01 -7.57
N SER A 14 12.23 3.61 -7.28
CA SER A 14 11.77 3.95 -5.93
C SER A 14 10.56 3.12 -5.48
N ALA A 15 10.22 2.04 -6.20
CA ALA A 15 8.98 1.28 -5.98
C ALA A 15 8.83 0.74 -4.54
N TRP A 16 9.97 0.44 -3.91
CA TRP A 16 10.10 -0.21 -2.61
C TRP A 16 10.83 0.64 -1.57
N THR A 17 10.92 1.96 -1.77
CA THR A 17 11.54 2.87 -0.78
C THR A 17 10.53 3.60 0.08
N GLY A 18 9.25 3.65 -0.34
CA GLY A 18 8.22 4.45 0.32
C GLY A 18 8.27 5.95 0.02
N TYR A 19 9.20 6.40 -0.84
CA TYR A 19 9.46 7.81 -1.14
C TYR A 19 8.21 8.61 -1.54
N GLY A 20 7.32 8.05 -2.36
CA GLY A 20 6.09 8.75 -2.76
C GLY A 20 5.19 9.07 -1.56
N ALA A 21 4.99 8.10 -0.66
CA ALA A 21 4.17 8.28 0.53
C ALA A 21 4.86 9.20 1.55
N GLU A 22 6.19 9.19 1.61
CA GLU A 22 6.96 10.11 2.45
C GLU A 22 6.74 11.58 2.05
N ILE A 23 6.79 11.88 0.74
CA ILE A 23 6.68 13.25 0.25
C ILE A 23 5.24 13.77 0.31
N TYR A 24 4.26 12.95 -0.07
CA TYR A 24 2.88 13.38 -0.24
C TYR A 24 1.95 13.02 0.92
N GLY A 25 2.37 12.09 1.79
CA GLY A 25 1.49 11.43 2.74
C GLY A 25 0.61 10.38 2.07
N GLY A 26 -0.16 9.68 2.88
CA GLY A 26 -1.18 8.74 2.44
C GLY A 26 -2.28 8.65 3.48
N ARG A 27 -3.26 7.76 3.29
CA ARG A 27 -4.33 7.58 4.28
C ARG A 27 -3.78 7.14 5.65
N TRP A 28 -2.74 6.32 5.65
CA TRP A 28 -2.16 5.69 6.82
C TRP A 28 -0.73 6.15 7.11
N ASN A 29 -0.31 7.32 6.61
CA ASN A 29 0.99 7.89 6.99
C ASN A 29 1.00 9.40 6.79
N HIS A 30 1.61 10.11 7.74
CA HIS A 30 1.97 11.52 7.61
C HIS A 30 3.10 11.73 6.59
N LYS A 31 3.20 12.99 6.11
CA LYS A 31 4.36 13.44 5.33
C LYS A 31 5.61 13.39 6.21
N GLY A 32 6.73 12.96 5.62
CA GLY A 32 7.99 12.71 6.31
C GLY A 32 8.16 11.27 6.80
N HIS A 33 7.14 10.42 6.66
CA HIS A 33 7.20 9.01 7.05
C HIS A 33 7.04 8.12 5.81
N ALA A 34 8.12 7.44 5.44
CA ALA A 34 8.11 6.54 4.29
C ALA A 34 7.23 5.31 4.54
N ALA A 35 6.38 5.00 3.57
CA ALA A 35 5.45 3.89 3.64
C ALA A 35 5.21 3.25 2.27
N ILE A 36 5.07 1.94 2.24
CA ILE A 36 4.74 1.19 1.02
C ILE A 36 3.35 0.58 1.19
N TYR A 37 2.47 0.88 0.24
CA TYR A 37 1.11 0.33 0.20
C TYR A 37 1.05 -0.88 -0.73
N LEU A 38 0.55 -1.99 -0.20
CA LEU A 38 0.26 -3.22 -0.95
C LEU A 38 -1.22 -3.58 -0.79
N ALA A 39 -1.76 -4.36 -1.71
CA ALA A 39 -3.12 -4.88 -1.64
C ALA A 39 -3.13 -6.41 -1.47
N SER A 40 -4.14 -6.94 -0.78
CA SER A 40 -4.33 -8.39 -0.60
C SER A 40 -4.72 -9.15 -1.88
N SER A 41 -5.17 -8.44 -2.91
CA SER A 41 -5.58 -9.01 -4.18
C SER A 41 -5.13 -8.12 -5.36
N ILE A 42 -4.97 -8.72 -6.53
CA ILE A 42 -4.68 -7.96 -7.77
C ILE A 42 -5.83 -7.01 -8.09
N SER A 43 -7.08 -7.48 -7.92
CA SER A 43 -8.29 -6.67 -8.15
C SER A 43 -8.35 -5.44 -7.25
N LEU A 44 -7.95 -5.57 -5.99
CA LEU A 44 -7.88 -4.43 -5.09
C LEU A 44 -6.73 -3.47 -5.46
N ALA A 45 -5.55 -3.99 -5.82
CA ALA A 45 -4.46 -3.13 -6.31
C ALA A 45 -4.89 -2.32 -7.54
N MET A 46 -5.63 -2.95 -8.47
CA MET A 46 -6.22 -2.27 -9.63
C MET A 46 -7.21 -1.20 -9.21
N LEU A 47 -8.13 -1.51 -8.29
CA LEU A 47 -9.15 -0.57 -7.83
C LEU A 47 -8.55 0.64 -7.12
N GLU A 48 -7.58 0.43 -6.23
CA GLU A 48 -6.83 1.50 -5.57
C GLU A 48 -6.09 2.37 -6.59
N THR A 49 -5.49 1.76 -7.62
CA THR A 49 -4.80 2.52 -8.68
C THR A 49 -5.80 3.35 -9.49
N LEU A 50 -6.91 2.75 -9.95
CA LEU A 50 -7.93 3.41 -10.75
C LEU A 50 -8.62 4.55 -10.01
N ALA A 51 -8.85 4.41 -8.70
CA ALA A 51 -9.45 5.45 -7.87
C ALA A 51 -8.58 6.72 -7.78
N HIS A 52 -7.27 6.61 -8.04
CA HIS A 52 -6.32 7.72 -7.98
C HIS A 52 -5.80 8.19 -9.35
N ILE A 53 -6.09 7.45 -10.44
CA ILE A 53 -5.71 7.87 -11.79
C ILE A 53 -6.58 9.05 -12.22
N GLN A 54 -5.93 10.11 -12.72
CA GLN A 54 -6.60 11.26 -13.33
C GLN A 54 -6.64 11.19 -14.86
N ASP A 55 -5.75 10.39 -15.47
CA ASP A 55 -5.61 10.27 -16.92
C ASP A 55 -5.48 8.79 -17.33
N SER A 56 -6.56 8.27 -17.93
CA SER A 56 -6.64 6.90 -18.41
C SER A 56 -5.67 6.57 -19.55
N SER A 57 -5.07 7.58 -20.21
CA SER A 57 -4.05 7.34 -21.25
C SER A 57 -2.77 6.70 -20.68
N THR A 58 -2.54 6.87 -19.38
CA THR A 58 -1.36 6.34 -18.66
C THR A 58 -1.49 4.87 -18.26
N LEU A 59 -2.62 4.21 -18.52
CA LEU A 59 -2.89 2.83 -18.10
C LEU A 59 -1.87 1.80 -18.64
N SER A 60 -1.22 2.09 -19.78
CA SER A 60 -0.18 1.22 -20.35
C SER A 60 1.19 1.38 -19.67
N GLU A 61 1.36 2.37 -18.79
CA GLU A 61 2.62 2.70 -18.13
C GLU A 61 2.75 2.09 -16.73
N PHE A 62 1.90 1.13 -16.38
CA PHE A 62 1.94 0.47 -15.08
C PHE A 62 2.63 -0.90 -15.14
N GLU A 63 3.19 -1.30 -14.00
CA GLU A 63 3.76 -2.62 -13.78
C GLU A 63 3.24 -3.18 -12.47
N LEU A 64 2.85 -4.45 -12.50
CA LEU A 64 2.33 -5.18 -11.34
C LEU A 64 3.46 -6.00 -10.74
N PHE A 65 3.62 -5.88 -9.42
CA PHE A 65 4.51 -6.71 -8.64
C PHE A 65 3.73 -7.61 -7.69
N GLN A 66 4.28 -8.79 -7.46
CA GLN A 66 3.94 -9.64 -6.33
C GLN A 66 5.10 -9.64 -5.33
N ILE A 67 4.79 -9.70 -4.04
CA ILE A 67 5.73 -9.91 -2.94
C ILE A 67 5.12 -10.87 -1.91
N GLU A 68 5.97 -11.64 -1.23
CA GLU A 68 5.57 -12.51 -0.13
C GLU A 68 6.10 -11.97 1.20
N ILE A 69 5.22 -11.85 2.19
CA ILE A 69 5.57 -11.42 3.55
C ILE A 69 4.99 -12.46 4.52
N SER A 70 5.79 -12.95 5.47
CA SER A 70 5.33 -13.94 6.46
C SER A 70 4.18 -13.40 7.30
N ASP A 71 3.17 -14.22 7.58
CA ASP A 71 2.04 -13.81 8.43
C ASP A 71 2.51 -13.46 9.85
N SER A 72 3.57 -14.10 10.34
CA SER A 72 4.20 -13.78 11.63
C SER A 72 4.90 -12.41 11.68
N SER A 73 5.16 -11.81 10.51
CA SER A 73 5.77 -10.48 10.39
C SER A 73 4.74 -9.38 10.15
N ILE A 74 3.44 -9.72 10.21
CA ILE A 74 2.33 -8.81 9.95
C ILE A 74 1.51 -8.64 11.23
N MET A 75 1.25 -7.39 11.58
CA MET A 75 0.30 -7.02 12.63
C MET A 75 -1.06 -6.71 11.98
N LEU A 76 -2.16 -7.13 12.60
CA LEU A 76 -3.51 -6.75 12.18
C LEU A 76 -3.97 -5.53 12.99
N LEU A 77 -4.34 -4.45 12.29
CA LEU A 77 -5.08 -3.35 12.92
C LEU A 77 -6.50 -3.83 13.22
N GLN A 78 -6.81 -4.04 14.49
CA GLN A 78 -8.08 -4.65 14.87
C GLN A 78 -9.25 -3.70 14.60
N PRO A 79 -10.45 -4.21 14.28
CA PRO A 79 -11.62 -3.38 14.00
C PRO A 79 -11.99 -2.37 15.09
N GLN A 80 -11.76 -2.71 16.37
CA GLN A 80 -11.99 -1.80 17.48
C GLN A 80 -11.03 -0.60 17.52
N ASP A 81 -9.88 -0.70 16.84
CA ASP A 81 -8.85 0.34 16.79
C ASP A 81 -8.99 1.21 15.53
N TRP A 82 -10.00 0.96 14.69
CA TRP A 82 -10.26 1.78 13.51
C TRP A 82 -10.82 3.14 13.92
N PRO A 83 -10.24 4.26 13.47
CA PRO A 83 -10.85 5.57 13.67
C PRO A 83 -12.29 5.60 13.18
N THR A 84 -13.21 6.24 13.90
CA THR A 84 -14.64 6.23 13.54
C THR A 84 -14.94 6.78 12.14
N ASP A 85 -14.08 7.66 11.66
CA ASP A 85 -14.17 8.36 10.38
C ASP A 85 -13.19 7.81 9.33
N TRP A 86 -12.58 6.63 9.55
CA TRP A 86 -11.47 6.08 8.75
C TRP A 86 -11.72 6.02 7.23
N ARG A 87 -12.98 5.96 6.81
CA ARG A 87 -13.41 5.92 5.39
C ARG A 87 -13.66 7.29 4.77
N SER A 88 -13.59 8.37 5.54
CA SER A 88 -13.87 9.71 5.04
C SER A 88 -12.89 10.10 3.94
N ASP A 89 -13.37 10.95 3.04
CA ASP A 89 -12.58 11.58 1.98
C ASP A 89 -12.76 13.11 2.07
N PRO A 90 -11.69 13.91 2.29
CA PRO A 90 -10.28 13.51 2.37
C PRO A 90 -9.96 12.58 3.54
N ALA A 91 -8.85 11.84 3.44
CA ALA A 91 -8.39 10.94 4.49
C ALA A 91 -8.22 11.69 5.82
N PRO A 92 -8.79 11.18 6.93
CA PRO A 92 -8.74 11.87 8.21
C PRO A 92 -7.34 11.79 8.82
N VAL A 93 -6.99 12.81 9.62
CA VAL A 93 -5.72 12.85 10.37
C VAL A 93 -5.57 11.63 11.28
N ALA A 94 -6.68 11.16 11.87
CA ALA A 94 -6.67 10.01 12.77
C ALA A 94 -6.15 8.72 12.12
N THR A 95 -6.40 8.47 10.82
CA THR A 95 -5.82 7.28 10.16
C THR A 95 -4.33 7.47 9.90
N MET A 96 -3.87 8.70 9.65
CA MET A 96 -2.45 9.02 9.50
C MET A 96 -1.71 8.83 10.82
N ASP A 97 -2.29 9.29 11.93
CA ASP A 97 -1.73 9.14 13.28
C ASP A 97 -1.50 7.65 13.61
N VAL A 98 -2.51 6.80 13.43
CA VAL A 98 -2.42 5.35 13.69
C VAL A 98 -1.30 4.70 12.88
N GLY A 99 -1.24 4.97 11.58
CA GLY A 99 -0.24 4.33 10.73
C GLY A 99 1.17 4.90 10.93
N THR A 100 1.31 6.19 11.22
CA THR A 100 2.61 6.80 11.54
C THR A 100 3.15 6.33 12.89
N GLU A 101 2.31 6.24 13.92
CA GLU A 101 2.72 5.66 15.21
C GLU A 101 3.23 4.23 15.03
N TRP A 102 2.56 3.43 14.21
CA TRP A 102 3.03 2.09 13.86
C TRP A 102 4.38 2.11 13.11
N LEU A 103 4.55 2.99 12.11
CA LEU A 103 5.82 3.14 11.38
C LEU A 103 6.99 3.48 12.32
N GLU A 104 6.78 4.39 13.27
CA GLU A 104 7.80 4.80 14.24
C GLU A 104 8.11 3.71 15.29
N SER A 105 7.13 2.86 15.60
CA SER A 105 7.31 1.78 16.56
C SER A 105 8.17 0.61 16.05
N GLU A 106 8.28 0.47 14.73
CA GLU A 106 8.92 -0.67 14.05
C GLU A 106 8.47 -2.04 14.60
N SER A 107 7.21 -2.17 15.05
CA SER A 107 6.73 -3.37 15.75
C SER A 107 6.55 -4.60 14.86
N SER A 108 6.42 -4.40 13.55
CA SER A 108 6.27 -5.45 12.53
C SER A 108 6.71 -4.94 11.16
N VAL A 109 6.90 -5.86 10.20
CA VAL A 109 7.22 -5.49 8.80
C VAL A 109 6.03 -4.81 8.13
N GLY A 110 4.82 -5.33 8.41
CA GLY A 110 3.59 -4.81 7.86
C GLY A 110 2.46 -4.64 8.88
N LEU A 111 1.57 -3.69 8.61
CA LEU A 111 0.30 -3.47 9.28
C LEU A 111 -0.83 -3.73 8.29
N LEU A 112 -1.65 -4.74 8.57
CA LEU A 112 -2.83 -5.06 7.78
C LEU A 112 -3.96 -4.11 8.18
N VAL A 113 -4.42 -3.33 7.22
CA VAL A 113 -5.43 -2.27 7.38
C VAL A 113 -6.60 -2.51 6.42
N PRO A 114 -7.82 -2.10 6.76
CA PRO A 114 -8.96 -2.28 5.87
C PRO A 114 -8.82 -1.41 4.61
N SER A 115 -9.27 -1.91 3.46
CA SER A 115 -9.45 -1.03 2.29
C SER A 115 -10.69 -0.16 2.47
N THR A 116 -10.56 1.14 2.18
CA THR A 116 -11.71 2.06 2.19
C THR A 116 -12.67 1.83 1.03
N LEU A 117 -12.16 1.28 -0.08
CA LEU A 117 -12.92 0.97 -1.29
C LEU A 117 -13.69 -0.34 -1.13
N VAL A 118 -13.05 -1.38 -0.57
CA VAL A 118 -13.64 -2.70 -0.34
C VAL A 118 -13.36 -3.15 1.10
N PRO A 119 -14.21 -2.79 2.09
CA PRO A 119 -13.95 -3.06 3.51
C PRO A 119 -13.85 -4.54 3.91
N SER A 120 -14.27 -5.46 3.04
CA SER A 120 -14.09 -6.90 3.22
C SER A 120 -12.70 -7.40 2.79
N GLU A 121 -11.89 -6.54 2.16
CA GLU A 121 -10.50 -6.80 1.77
C GLU A 121 -9.54 -5.85 2.50
N ASN A 122 -8.25 -6.18 2.46
CA ASN A 122 -7.23 -5.46 3.22
C ASN A 122 -6.13 -4.92 2.31
N ASN A 123 -5.61 -3.75 2.68
CA ASN A 123 -4.31 -3.29 2.23
C ASN A 123 -3.27 -3.66 3.31
N LEU A 124 -2.00 -3.74 2.92
CA LEU A 124 -0.88 -3.80 3.85
C LEU A 124 -0.06 -2.52 3.74
N LEU A 125 0.07 -1.81 4.85
CA LEU A 125 1.07 -0.76 5.02
C LEU A 125 2.39 -1.45 5.41
N VAL A 126 3.46 -1.21 4.67
CA VAL A 126 4.78 -1.79 4.91
C VAL A 126 5.75 -0.69 5.33
N ASN A 127 6.53 -0.98 6.36
CA ASN A 127 7.57 -0.10 6.86
C ASN A 127 8.89 -0.39 6.13
N PRO A 128 9.36 0.49 5.22
CA PRO A 128 10.60 0.26 4.49
C PRO A 128 11.85 0.31 5.39
N HIS A 129 11.75 0.88 6.59
CA HIS A 129 12.85 1.00 7.54
C HIS A 129 12.94 -0.18 8.53
N HIS A 130 11.90 -1.02 8.60
CA HIS A 130 11.94 -2.20 9.46
C HIS A 130 13.07 -3.15 9.03
N LYS A 131 13.92 -3.54 9.98
CA LYS A 131 15.14 -4.34 9.75
C LYS A 131 14.96 -5.61 8.91
N ASP A 132 13.79 -6.24 8.98
CA ASP A 132 13.50 -7.50 8.28
C ASP A 132 12.90 -7.29 6.88
N PHE A 133 12.47 -6.08 6.52
CA PHE A 133 11.87 -5.79 5.21
C PHE A 133 12.82 -6.05 4.03
N PRO A 134 14.14 -5.75 4.10
CA PRO A 134 15.07 -6.05 3.01
C PRO A 134 15.07 -7.53 2.58
N ALA A 135 14.85 -8.46 3.52
CA ALA A 135 14.77 -9.88 3.20
C ALA A 135 13.51 -10.22 2.39
N CYS A 136 12.40 -9.52 2.61
CA CYS A 136 11.16 -9.70 1.84
C CYS A 136 11.33 -9.36 0.36
N LEU A 137 12.25 -8.43 0.02
CA LEU A 137 12.50 -8.02 -1.37
C LEU A 137 13.01 -9.15 -2.25
N ALA A 138 13.63 -10.20 -1.68
CA ALA A 138 14.05 -11.38 -2.44
C ALA A 138 12.89 -12.16 -3.07
N SER A 139 11.66 -11.98 -2.57
CA SER A 139 10.44 -12.60 -3.10
C SER A 139 9.74 -11.76 -4.17
N VAL A 140 10.20 -10.53 -4.42
CA VAL A 140 9.56 -9.63 -5.37
C VAL A 140 9.69 -10.18 -6.77
N LYS A 141 8.56 -10.24 -7.48
CA LYS A 141 8.52 -10.62 -8.90
C LYS A 141 7.55 -9.73 -9.68
N PRO A 142 7.94 -9.27 -10.88
CA PRO A 142 6.99 -8.64 -11.79
C PRO A 142 6.03 -9.70 -12.33
N LEU A 143 4.78 -9.30 -12.55
CA LEU A 143 3.76 -10.11 -13.20
C LEU A 143 3.35 -9.45 -14.52
N SER A 144 3.05 -10.28 -15.52
CA SER A 144 2.45 -9.77 -16.76
C SER A 144 1.11 -9.12 -16.43
N PHE A 145 0.99 -7.84 -16.77
CA PHE A 145 -0.15 -7.02 -16.40
C PHE A 145 -0.38 -5.92 -17.42
N VAL A 146 -1.64 -5.78 -17.82
CA VAL A 146 -2.14 -4.68 -18.64
C VAL A 146 -3.56 -4.40 -18.17
N PHE A 147 -3.88 -3.13 -17.90
CA PHE A 147 -5.26 -2.73 -17.66
C PHE A 147 -6.11 -2.97 -18.91
N ASP A 148 -7.33 -3.47 -18.72
CA ASP A 148 -8.29 -3.62 -19.83
C ASP A 148 -8.61 -2.24 -20.42
N PRO A 149 -8.53 -2.04 -21.75
CA PRO A 149 -8.82 -0.76 -22.38
C PRO A 149 -10.23 -0.19 -22.16
N ARG A 150 -11.16 -1.00 -21.63
CA ARG A 150 -12.52 -0.56 -21.27
C ARG A 150 -12.58 0.18 -19.93
N LEU A 151 -11.54 0.08 -19.10
CA LEU A 151 -11.43 0.81 -17.85
C LEU A 151 -11.13 2.29 -18.13
N LYS A 152 -11.78 3.19 -17.39
CA LYS A 152 -11.70 4.65 -17.57
C LYS A 152 -11.36 5.32 -16.25
#